data_AF-A0A817CBB9-F1
#
_entry.id   AF-A0A817CBB9-F1
#
_cell.length_a   1.000
_cell.length_b   1.000
_cell.length_c   1.000
_cell.angle_alpha   90.00
_cell.angle_beta   90.00
_cell.angle_gamma   90.00
#
_symmetry.space_group_name_H-M   'P 1'
#
loop_
_entity.id
_entity.type
_entity.pdbx_description
1 polymer ?
#
loop_
_entity_poly.entity_id
_entity_poly.type
_entity_poly.pdbx_seq_one_letter_code
_entity_poly.pdbx_strand_id
1 'polypeptide(L)'
;MEQETLEYIDGYRSSCKYHCNGNVNIILSVPHGGSLMPDNVPDRTKEVYIHLLNTNNSFHDAEHCKINVIKDIRTDEFTENVINELNKIGNLKPFIIIGKWHRKKVDFNREILEGTLNNPEAISAYKNYHMNLNDAINQVNHLFGKGLLIDIHGHAQGNYSMIGYMLSSNQLNQNDLSDPSFKTSIESLCKSNRNESIRGQTSFGSIFERHELGVAYPSLANPKPGSRVFFHGGYIIQNYSSKINAIQIELPYDIRTGRNKRMNAQNFAQVIVEYMKINNLLDLKLKYYELMIQMDLHDKNYFDVCQHYKHYYETPRIKQDQEKMKQALKHVVLYLTLSPYNNEQSDFLHRLFLDKNLEEIPKYKDLLQRFKTQELIHWKDVLKNFENELKNGTKDDLATTVFAKTDDGNKCWDDFKIRVVEHNMRIMAKYYTRVRTQKMADLLDLTKDEAEQFLSNLVSNKTINAKIDRLQDIVTFQQKQSPQEILNEWSVNLNSLMTIINKTCHLINKEETVHAVRT
;
A
#
# COMPACT_ATOMS: atom_id res chain seq x y z
N MET A 1 -8.03 -30.80 -23.29
CA MET A 1 -9.16 -29.84 -23.28
C MET A 1 -9.08 -29.07 -24.58
N GLU A 2 -10.06 -29.24 -25.45
CA GLU A 2 -10.17 -28.43 -26.67
C GLU A 2 -10.22 -26.96 -26.27
N GLN A 3 -9.43 -26.12 -26.95
CA GLN A 3 -9.48 -24.68 -26.76
C GLN A 3 -10.81 -24.17 -27.27
N GLU A 4 -11.77 -23.93 -26.36
CA GLU A 4 -12.96 -23.16 -26.70
C GLU A 4 -12.51 -21.75 -27.11
N THR A 5 -12.62 -21.47 -28.42
CA THR A 5 -12.53 -20.12 -28.95
C THR A 5 -13.56 -19.24 -28.24
N LEU A 6 -13.14 -18.07 -27.79
CA LEU A 6 -14.02 -17.14 -27.10
C LEU A 6 -15.19 -16.75 -28.03
N GLU A 7 -16.42 -16.95 -27.57
CA GLU A 7 -17.60 -16.57 -28.35
C GLU A 7 -17.82 -15.06 -28.29
N TYR A 8 -18.06 -14.46 -29.46
CA TYR A 8 -18.35 -13.04 -29.63
C TYR A 8 -19.78 -12.84 -30.10
N ILE A 9 -20.43 -11.82 -29.57
CA ILE A 9 -21.73 -11.34 -30.02
C ILE A 9 -21.49 -10.12 -30.93
N ASP A 10 -22.10 -10.12 -32.11
CA ASP A 10 -22.06 -8.98 -33.00
C ASP A 10 -23.03 -7.88 -32.52
N GLY A 11 -22.53 -6.65 -32.47
CA GLY A 11 -23.31 -5.46 -32.16
C GLY A 11 -24.15 -4.98 -33.35
N TYR A 12 -24.65 -3.74 -33.22
CA TYR A 12 -25.50 -3.11 -34.23
C TYR A 12 -24.86 -3.17 -35.63
N ARG A 13 -25.48 -3.91 -36.56
CA ARG A 13 -24.97 -4.10 -37.94
C ARG A 13 -23.50 -4.52 -37.99
N SER A 14 -23.07 -5.36 -37.03
CA SER A 14 -21.68 -5.78 -36.86
C SER A 14 -20.70 -4.61 -36.74
N SER A 15 -21.13 -3.47 -36.19
CA SER A 15 -20.30 -2.29 -35.96
C SER A 15 -19.21 -2.52 -34.94
N CYS A 16 -19.49 -3.39 -33.98
CA CYS A 16 -18.55 -3.93 -33.02
C CYS A 16 -18.86 -5.41 -32.80
N LYS A 17 -17.92 -6.09 -32.14
CA LYS A 17 -18.15 -7.40 -31.52
C LYS A 17 -17.74 -7.32 -30.06
N TYR A 18 -18.41 -8.07 -29.21
CA TYR A 18 -18.15 -8.02 -27.78
C TYR A 18 -18.31 -9.38 -27.11
N HIS A 19 -17.67 -9.54 -25.95
CA HIS A 19 -17.79 -10.70 -25.08
C HIS A 19 -18.24 -10.24 -23.69
N CYS A 20 -19.40 -10.71 -23.25
CA CYS A 20 -20.02 -10.30 -21.99
C CYS A 20 -19.89 -11.34 -20.86
N ASN A 21 -19.41 -12.55 -21.13
CA ASN A 21 -19.31 -13.63 -20.14
C ASN A 21 -17.91 -13.71 -19.53
N GLY A 22 -17.39 -12.56 -19.08
CA GLY A 22 -16.04 -12.46 -18.53
C GLY A 22 -15.94 -13.06 -17.12
N ASN A 23 -14.84 -13.75 -16.83
CA ASN A 23 -14.56 -14.35 -15.51
C ASN A 23 -13.38 -13.68 -14.77
N VAL A 24 -12.87 -12.58 -15.32
CA VAL A 24 -11.81 -11.76 -14.71
C VAL A 24 -12.22 -10.29 -14.73
N ASN A 25 -11.73 -9.50 -13.77
CA ASN A 25 -12.07 -8.09 -13.58
C ASN A 25 -11.36 -7.14 -14.56
N ILE A 26 -11.24 -7.55 -15.83
CA ILE A 26 -10.58 -6.83 -16.92
C ILE A 26 -11.56 -6.57 -18.04
N ILE A 27 -11.52 -5.36 -18.57
CA ILE A 27 -12.24 -4.97 -19.77
C ILE A 27 -11.21 -4.53 -20.81
N LEU A 28 -11.26 -5.12 -22.01
CA LEU A 28 -10.44 -4.73 -23.15
C LEU A 28 -11.30 -3.98 -24.18
N SER A 29 -10.95 -2.73 -24.45
CA SER A 29 -11.58 -1.87 -25.45
C SER A 29 -10.64 -1.69 -26.63
N VAL A 30 -11.13 -1.87 -27.86
CA VAL A 30 -10.36 -1.69 -29.09
C VAL A 30 -11.19 -0.92 -30.11
N PRO A 31 -11.18 0.42 -30.08
CA PRO A 31 -12.10 1.22 -30.88
C PRO A 31 -11.71 1.31 -32.36
N HIS A 32 -10.43 1.18 -32.72
CA HIS A 32 -9.95 1.59 -34.06
C HIS A 32 -9.30 0.49 -34.92
N GLY A 33 -9.41 -0.79 -34.54
CA GLY A 33 -8.86 -1.91 -35.33
C GLY A 33 -9.67 -2.26 -36.59
N GLY A 34 -10.96 -1.92 -36.59
CA GLY A 34 -11.94 -2.30 -37.60
C GLY A 34 -11.63 -1.89 -39.04
N SER A 35 -12.13 -2.69 -39.99
CA SER A 35 -11.96 -2.45 -41.44
C SER A 35 -13.29 -2.44 -42.21
N LEU A 36 -14.42 -2.72 -41.56
CA LEU A 36 -15.73 -2.72 -42.23
C LEU A 36 -16.13 -1.29 -42.60
N MET A 37 -16.57 -1.10 -43.84
CA MET A 37 -17.02 0.18 -44.36
C MET A 37 -18.43 -0.02 -44.95
N PRO A 38 -19.50 0.12 -44.15
CA PRO A 38 -20.87 0.12 -44.68
C PRO A 38 -21.04 1.19 -45.77
N ASP A 39 -21.60 0.80 -46.92
CA ASP A 39 -21.77 1.68 -48.08
C ASP A 39 -22.75 2.83 -47.81
N ASN A 40 -23.74 2.60 -46.95
CA ASN A 40 -24.79 3.57 -46.63
C ASN A 40 -24.39 4.59 -45.54
N VAL A 41 -23.16 4.52 -45.04
CA VAL A 41 -22.62 5.48 -44.05
C VAL A 41 -21.53 6.31 -44.73
N PRO A 42 -21.66 7.64 -44.81
CA PRO A 42 -20.63 8.48 -45.42
C PRO A 42 -19.33 8.45 -44.62
N ASP A 43 -18.22 8.72 -45.28
CA ASP A 43 -16.93 8.89 -44.61
C ASP A 43 -16.96 10.19 -43.80
N ARG A 44 -16.36 10.15 -42.61
CA ARG A 44 -16.10 11.30 -41.76
C ARG A 44 -15.03 12.15 -42.43
N THR A 45 -15.37 13.39 -42.75
CA THR A 45 -14.43 14.36 -43.32
C THR A 45 -14.40 15.65 -42.52
N LYS A 46 -13.33 16.42 -42.68
CA LYS A 46 -13.19 17.72 -42.01
C LYS A 46 -14.26 18.70 -42.48
N GLU A 47 -14.62 18.66 -43.77
CA GLU A 47 -15.62 19.51 -44.39
C GLU A 47 -17.00 19.29 -43.79
N VAL A 48 -17.40 18.03 -43.62
CA VAL A 48 -18.70 17.67 -43.02
C VAL A 48 -18.76 18.14 -41.55
N TYR A 49 -17.67 17.98 -40.79
CA TYR A 49 -17.63 18.45 -39.42
C TYR A 49 -17.73 19.98 -39.31
N ILE A 50 -16.98 20.72 -40.13
CA ILE A 50 -17.05 22.20 -40.16
C ILE A 50 -18.46 22.66 -40.53
N HIS A 51 -19.10 22.02 -41.51
CA HIS A 51 -20.47 22.35 -41.89
C HIS A 51 -21.46 22.13 -40.74
N LEU A 52 -21.30 21.07 -39.96
CA LEU A 52 -22.13 20.79 -38.79
C LEU A 52 -21.94 21.81 -37.65
N LEU A 53 -20.70 22.25 -37.41
CA LEU A 53 -20.43 23.29 -36.41
C LEU A 53 -21.10 24.62 -36.78
N ASN A 54 -21.01 25.01 -38.06
CA ASN A 54 -21.59 26.24 -38.57
C ASN A 54 -23.13 26.23 -38.53
N THR A 55 -23.76 25.06 -38.74
CA THR A 55 -25.22 24.94 -38.74
C THR A 55 -25.82 24.86 -37.34
N ASN A 56 -25.07 24.37 -36.35
CA ASN A 56 -25.54 24.24 -34.96
C ASN A 56 -25.26 25.48 -34.08
N ASN A 57 -24.86 26.62 -34.65
CA ASN A 57 -24.43 27.83 -33.90
C ASN A 57 -23.41 27.53 -32.79
N SER A 58 -22.67 26.44 -32.94
CA SER A 58 -21.69 25.96 -31.99
C SER A 58 -20.34 26.52 -32.41
N PHE A 59 -20.06 27.77 -32.01
CA PHE A 59 -18.75 28.41 -32.22
C PHE A 59 -17.67 27.76 -31.34
N HIS A 60 -17.41 26.46 -31.55
CA HIS A 60 -16.23 25.80 -31.02
C HIS A 60 -15.21 25.67 -32.15
N ASP A 61 -14.26 26.60 -32.14
CA ASP A 61 -12.90 26.48 -32.66
C ASP A 61 -12.73 25.58 -33.91
N ALA A 62 -13.35 25.98 -35.02
CA ALA A 62 -13.27 25.26 -36.29
C ALA A 62 -11.82 25.15 -36.82
N GLU A 63 -10.90 25.99 -36.34
CA GLU A 63 -9.46 25.93 -36.64
C GLU A 63 -8.79 24.67 -36.06
N HIS A 64 -9.34 24.09 -34.99
CA HIS A 64 -8.75 22.95 -34.28
C HIS A 64 -9.38 21.59 -34.61
N CYS A 65 -10.24 21.50 -35.63
CA CYS A 65 -10.83 20.24 -36.07
C CYS A 65 -9.75 19.25 -36.58
N LYS A 66 -9.44 18.24 -35.74
CA LYS A 66 -8.49 17.15 -36.02
C LYS A 66 -9.22 15.83 -36.27
N ILE A 67 -10.12 15.80 -37.27
CA ILE A 67 -10.73 14.54 -37.71
C ILE A 67 -9.62 13.60 -38.17
N ASN A 68 -9.37 12.56 -37.38
CA ASN A 68 -8.47 11.47 -37.73
C ASN A 68 -9.30 10.28 -38.23
N VAL A 69 -8.90 9.77 -39.38
CA VAL A 69 -9.56 8.65 -40.07
C VAL A 69 -8.65 7.44 -40.24
N ILE A 70 -7.40 7.54 -39.77
CA ILE A 70 -6.43 6.45 -39.83
C ILE A 70 -6.82 5.42 -38.78
N LYS A 71 -6.96 4.17 -39.21
CA LYS A 71 -7.21 3.03 -38.33
C LYS A 71 -5.95 2.59 -37.59
N ASP A 72 -6.14 1.94 -36.45
CA ASP A 72 -5.06 1.42 -35.64
C ASP A 72 -4.80 -0.02 -36.09
N ILE A 73 -4.01 -0.17 -37.16
CA ILE A 73 -3.80 -1.44 -37.88
C ILE A 73 -3.54 -2.63 -36.93
N ARG A 74 -4.30 -3.73 -37.06
CA ARG A 74 -4.10 -4.97 -36.29
C ARG A 74 -4.18 -4.84 -34.76
N THR A 75 -4.75 -3.76 -34.21
CA THR A 75 -5.06 -3.70 -32.77
C THR A 75 -6.12 -4.72 -32.37
N ASP A 76 -7.07 -5.00 -33.27
CA ASP A 76 -8.07 -6.06 -33.16
C ASP A 76 -7.41 -7.45 -33.11
N GLU A 77 -6.63 -7.82 -34.15
CA GLU A 77 -5.93 -9.11 -34.24
C GLU A 77 -4.95 -9.29 -33.06
N PHE A 78 -4.22 -8.24 -32.68
CA PHE A 78 -3.31 -8.28 -31.53
C PHE A 78 -4.07 -8.60 -30.24
N THR A 79 -5.20 -7.93 -30.00
CA THR A 79 -6.01 -8.13 -28.80
C THR A 79 -6.62 -9.53 -28.76
N GLU A 80 -7.09 -10.07 -29.88
CA GLU A 80 -7.55 -11.46 -29.98
C GLU A 80 -6.45 -12.46 -29.64
N ASN A 81 -5.22 -12.23 -30.12
CA ASN A 81 -4.08 -13.07 -29.73
C ASN A 81 -3.80 -12.97 -28.23
N VAL A 82 -3.86 -11.78 -27.63
CA VAL A 82 -3.70 -11.60 -26.17
C VAL A 82 -4.74 -12.41 -25.41
N ILE A 83 -6.00 -12.38 -25.86
CA ILE A 83 -7.11 -13.13 -25.25
C ILE A 83 -6.86 -14.64 -25.32
N ASN A 84 -6.38 -15.14 -26.45
CA ASN A 84 -6.02 -16.55 -26.59
C ASN A 84 -4.92 -16.96 -25.60
N GLU A 85 -3.94 -16.10 -25.36
CA GLU A 85 -2.87 -16.34 -24.38
C GLU A 85 -3.38 -16.25 -22.94
N LEU A 86 -4.27 -15.31 -22.61
CA LEU A 86 -4.94 -15.24 -21.31
C LEU A 86 -5.76 -16.51 -21.00
N ASN A 87 -6.46 -17.05 -22.01
CA ASN A 87 -7.20 -18.29 -21.89
C ASN A 87 -6.26 -19.48 -21.58
N LYS A 88 -5.06 -19.52 -22.20
CA LYS A 88 -4.04 -20.55 -21.90
C LYS A 88 -3.45 -20.45 -20.50
N ILE A 89 -3.22 -19.24 -19.99
CA ILE A 89 -2.55 -19.02 -18.70
C ILE A 89 -3.41 -19.47 -17.51
N GLY A 90 -4.74 -19.47 -17.65
CA GLY A 90 -5.62 -19.87 -16.54
C GLY A 90 -7.11 -19.81 -16.84
N ASN A 91 -7.51 -20.06 -18.09
CA ASN A 91 -8.90 -19.88 -18.56
C ASN A 91 -9.44 -18.47 -18.26
N LEU A 92 -8.58 -17.46 -18.34
CA LEU A 92 -8.96 -16.06 -18.08
C LEU A 92 -9.66 -15.49 -19.31
N LYS A 93 -10.94 -15.17 -19.16
CA LYS A 93 -11.83 -14.62 -20.19
C LYS A 93 -12.19 -13.19 -19.77
N PRO A 94 -11.52 -12.15 -20.30
CA PRO A 94 -11.86 -10.76 -20.00
C PRO A 94 -13.15 -10.32 -20.71
N PHE A 95 -13.78 -9.25 -20.24
CA PHE A 95 -14.83 -8.57 -21.00
C PHE A 95 -14.20 -7.83 -22.17
N ILE A 96 -14.79 -7.88 -23.35
CA ILE A 96 -14.16 -7.39 -24.58
C ILE A 96 -15.15 -6.61 -25.41
N ILE A 97 -14.73 -5.47 -25.95
CA ILE A 97 -15.47 -4.71 -26.95
C ILE A 97 -14.49 -4.27 -28.04
N ILE A 98 -14.68 -4.77 -29.26
CA ILE A 98 -13.82 -4.48 -30.43
C ILE A 98 -14.67 -3.81 -31.51
N GLY A 99 -14.30 -2.60 -31.91
CA GLY A 99 -14.87 -1.90 -33.04
C GLY A 99 -14.50 -2.58 -34.36
N LYS A 100 -15.50 -2.94 -35.17
CA LYS A 100 -15.34 -3.59 -36.47
C LYS A 100 -15.47 -2.62 -37.63
N TRP A 101 -16.22 -1.53 -37.47
CA TRP A 101 -16.28 -0.47 -38.47
C TRP A 101 -14.98 0.35 -38.51
N HIS A 102 -14.59 0.75 -39.70
CA HIS A 102 -13.42 1.58 -39.93
C HIS A 102 -13.60 2.97 -39.30
N ARG A 103 -12.52 3.55 -38.77
CA ARG A 103 -12.52 4.90 -38.13
C ARG A 103 -13.06 6.02 -39.03
N LYS A 104 -12.97 5.82 -40.35
CA LYS A 104 -13.60 6.65 -41.38
C LYS A 104 -15.11 6.74 -41.23
N LYS A 105 -15.79 5.67 -40.79
CA LYS A 105 -17.25 5.66 -40.66
C LYS A 105 -17.69 6.13 -39.28
N VAL A 106 -16.96 5.73 -38.25
CA VAL A 106 -17.26 6.06 -36.86
C VAL A 106 -15.98 6.01 -36.03
N ASP A 107 -15.79 6.98 -35.14
CA ASP A 107 -14.70 6.96 -34.16
C ASP A 107 -15.30 6.84 -32.76
N PHE A 108 -15.16 5.64 -32.20
CA PHE A 108 -15.67 5.29 -30.87
C PHE A 108 -14.85 5.90 -29.71
N ASN A 109 -13.72 6.56 -30.00
CA ASN A 109 -12.88 7.21 -28.98
C ASN A 109 -12.88 8.74 -29.14
N ARG A 110 -14.02 9.30 -29.55
CA ARG A 110 -14.32 10.74 -29.65
C ARG A 110 -15.72 11.04 -29.14
N GLU A 111 -15.98 12.31 -28.80
CA GLU A 111 -17.32 12.79 -28.46
C GLU A 111 -18.30 12.48 -29.61
N ILE A 112 -19.57 12.21 -29.31
CA ILE A 112 -20.51 11.61 -30.27
C ILE A 112 -20.65 12.44 -31.55
N LEU A 113 -20.65 13.77 -31.47
CA LEU A 113 -20.76 14.63 -32.64
C LEU A 113 -19.52 14.51 -33.53
N GLU A 114 -18.32 14.57 -32.94
CA GLU A 114 -17.06 14.39 -33.68
C GLU A 114 -16.94 12.97 -34.23
N GLY A 115 -17.28 11.97 -33.41
CA GLY A 115 -17.17 10.54 -33.71
C GLY A 115 -18.13 10.05 -34.79
N THR A 116 -19.25 10.72 -35.00
CA THR A 116 -20.33 10.26 -35.91
C THR A 116 -20.71 11.25 -36.99
N LEU A 117 -20.31 12.53 -36.85
CA LEU A 117 -20.75 13.64 -37.70
C LEU A 117 -22.27 13.69 -37.83
N ASN A 118 -22.98 13.43 -36.73
CA ASN A 118 -24.44 13.40 -36.62
C ASN A 118 -25.15 12.44 -37.60
N ASN A 119 -24.43 11.46 -38.17
CA ASN A 119 -25.04 10.46 -39.04
C ASN A 119 -25.83 9.43 -38.20
N PRO A 120 -27.13 9.18 -38.47
CA PRO A 120 -27.98 8.31 -37.63
C PRO A 120 -27.46 6.87 -37.46
N GLU A 121 -26.91 6.28 -38.53
CA GLU A 121 -26.35 4.92 -38.50
C GLU A 121 -25.04 4.88 -37.70
N ALA A 122 -24.17 5.87 -37.88
CA ALA A 122 -22.95 6.03 -37.08
C ALA A 122 -23.27 6.28 -35.60
N ILE A 123 -24.30 7.08 -35.28
CA ILE A 123 -24.81 7.28 -33.91
C ILE A 123 -25.27 5.96 -33.30
N SER A 124 -26.01 5.14 -34.06
CA SER A 124 -26.51 3.86 -33.58
C SER A 124 -25.37 2.88 -33.31
N ALA A 125 -24.39 2.80 -34.23
CA ALA A 125 -23.16 2.05 -34.05
C ALA A 125 -22.37 2.52 -32.81
N TYR A 126 -22.19 3.84 -32.66
CA TYR A 126 -21.48 4.45 -31.54
C TYR A 126 -22.16 4.14 -30.20
N LYS A 127 -23.48 4.37 -30.11
CA LYS A 127 -24.26 4.09 -28.90
C LYS A 127 -24.18 2.61 -28.54
N ASN A 128 -24.25 1.71 -29.50
CA ASN A 128 -24.13 0.28 -29.25
C ASN A 128 -22.75 -0.11 -28.68
N TYR A 129 -21.65 0.45 -29.22
CA TYR A 129 -20.31 0.25 -28.64
C TYR A 129 -20.24 0.71 -27.18
N HIS A 130 -20.67 1.93 -26.91
CA HIS A 130 -20.61 2.53 -25.58
C HIS A 130 -21.58 1.91 -24.56
N MET A 131 -22.72 1.40 -25.03
CA MET A 131 -23.67 0.64 -24.22
C MET A 131 -23.04 -0.66 -23.74
N ASN A 132 -22.48 -1.46 -24.65
CA ASN A 132 -21.81 -2.72 -24.29
C ASN A 132 -20.60 -2.49 -23.36
N LEU A 133 -19.84 -1.41 -23.59
CA LEU A 133 -18.74 -1.04 -22.71
C LEU A 133 -19.23 -0.65 -21.30
N ASN A 134 -20.31 0.12 -21.20
CA ASN A 134 -20.91 0.48 -19.92
C ASN A 134 -21.51 -0.74 -19.20
N ASP A 135 -22.12 -1.67 -19.94
CA ASP A 135 -22.66 -2.91 -19.38
C ASP A 135 -21.55 -3.81 -18.84
N ALA A 136 -20.42 -3.93 -19.56
CA ALA A 136 -19.24 -4.63 -19.06
C ALA A 136 -18.70 -3.99 -17.77
N ILE A 137 -18.64 -2.66 -17.69
CA ILE A 137 -18.21 -1.95 -16.47
C ILE A 137 -19.16 -2.25 -15.29
N ASN A 138 -20.46 -2.18 -15.52
CA ASN A 138 -21.45 -2.48 -14.49
C ASN A 138 -21.33 -3.92 -14.00
N GLN A 139 -21.14 -4.88 -14.91
CA GLN A 139 -20.96 -6.29 -14.56
C GLN A 139 -19.66 -6.51 -13.79
N VAL A 140 -18.54 -5.91 -14.21
CA VAL A 140 -17.27 -6.03 -13.49
C VAL A 140 -17.37 -5.46 -12.07
N ASN A 141 -18.00 -4.29 -11.91
CA ASN A 141 -18.20 -3.69 -10.60
C ASN A 141 -19.15 -4.54 -9.73
N HIS A 142 -20.19 -5.13 -10.31
CA HIS A 142 -21.11 -6.00 -9.58
C HIS A 142 -20.44 -7.33 -9.16
N LEU A 143 -19.70 -7.98 -10.05
CA LEU A 143 -19.12 -9.30 -9.82
C LEU A 143 -17.83 -9.25 -8.98
N PHE A 144 -17.01 -8.21 -9.16
CA PHE A 144 -15.67 -8.15 -8.57
C PHE A 144 -15.44 -6.94 -7.65
N GLY A 145 -16.39 -5.99 -7.58
CA GLY A 145 -16.28 -4.76 -6.79
C GLY A 145 -15.33 -3.70 -7.36
N LYS A 146 -14.29 -4.13 -8.08
CA LYS A 146 -13.29 -3.28 -8.74
C LYS A 146 -12.79 -3.93 -10.03
N GLY A 147 -12.39 -3.12 -11.00
CA GLY A 147 -11.80 -3.61 -12.23
C GLY A 147 -10.87 -2.63 -12.92
N LEU A 148 -10.37 -3.07 -14.07
CA LEU A 148 -9.48 -2.30 -14.92
C LEU A 148 -9.97 -2.34 -16.37
N LEU A 149 -10.17 -1.17 -16.96
CA LEU A 149 -10.39 -0.97 -18.39
C LEU A 149 -9.05 -0.68 -19.06
N ILE A 150 -8.70 -1.46 -20.08
CA ILE A 150 -7.53 -1.22 -20.93
C ILE A 150 -8.03 -0.88 -22.33
N ASP A 151 -7.79 0.36 -22.75
CA ASP A 151 -8.14 0.89 -24.06
C ASP A 151 -6.92 0.80 -25.00
N ILE A 152 -6.97 -0.12 -25.96
CA ILE A 152 -5.82 -0.51 -26.78
C ILE A 152 -5.87 0.24 -28.11
N HIS A 153 -4.78 0.94 -28.39
CA HIS A 153 -4.57 1.78 -29.56
C HIS A 153 -3.24 1.47 -30.25
N GLY A 154 -3.07 2.04 -31.44
CA GLY A 154 -1.85 1.94 -32.22
C GLY A 154 -1.37 3.29 -32.73
N HIS A 155 -0.07 3.54 -32.63
CA HIS A 155 0.56 4.72 -33.22
C HIS A 155 1.68 4.35 -34.19
N ALA A 156 2.07 5.33 -35.00
CA ALA A 156 3.23 5.26 -35.91
C ALA A 156 4.40 6.15 -35.43
N GLN A 157 4.32 6.68 -34.20
CA GLN A 157 5.31 7.60 -33.63
C GLN A 157 6.47 6.85 -32.97
N GLY A 158 7.54 6.58 -33.73
CA GLY A 158 8.74 5.91 -33.19
C GLY A 158 8.47 4.50 -32.66
N ASN A 159 9.46 3.94 -31.94
CA ASN A 159 9.41 2.58 -31.40
C ASN A 159 9.40 2.59 -29.86
N TYR A 160 8.33 3.12 -29.29
CA TYR A 160 8.07 3.12 -27.85
C TYR A 160 6.57 3.06 -27.61
N SER A 161 6.13 2.43 -26.52
CA SER A 161 4.72 2.38 -26.13
C SER A 161 4.38 3.56 -25.21
N MET A 162 3.15 4.06 -25.31
CA MET A 162 2.65 5.14 -24.45
C MET A 162 1.52 4.61 -23.57
N ILE A 163 1.65 4.78 -22.26
CA ILE A 163 0.66 4.34 -21.28
C ILE A 163 0.00 5.57 -20.69
N GLY A 164 -1.20 5.87 -21.18
CA GLY A 164 -1.98 7.04 -20.85
C GLY A 164 -2.81 6.87 -19.58
N TYR A 165 -2.58 7.75 -18.60
CA TYR A 165 -3.27 7.80 -17.31
C TYR A 165 -4.07 9.10 -17.09
N MET A 166 -4.45 9.79 -18.16
CA MET A 166 -5.00 11.16 -18.19
C MET A 166 -4.05 12.27 -17.71
N LEU A 167 -2.76 11.98 -17.53
CA LEU A 167 -1.74 12.97 -17.20
C LEU A 167 -1.02 13.48 -18.46
N SER A 168 -1.06 14.78 -18.69
CA SER A 168 -0.37 15.43 -19.81
C SER A 168 1.15 15.25 -19.72
N SER A 169 1.85 15.41 -20.86
CA SER A 169 3.32 15.36 -20.88
C SER A 169 3.95 16.36 -19.90
N ASN A 170 3.36 17.55 -19.77
CA ASN A 170 3.83 18.59 -18.85
C ASN A 170 3.74 18.13 -17.39
N GLN A 171 2.64 17.44 -17.02
CA GLN A 171 2.47 16.87 -15.68
C GLN A 171 3.42 15.69 -15.45
N LEU A 172 3.50 14.74 -16.40
CA LEU A 172 4.39 13.58 -16.29
C LEU A 172 5.88 13.95 -16.21
N ASN A 173 6.28 15.04 -16.85
CA ASN A 173 7.66 15.54 -16.82
C ASN A 173 8.06 16.13 -15.45
N GLN A 174 7.10 16.36 -14.54
CA GLN A 174 7.41 16.77 -13.17
C GLN A 174 8.07 15.64 -12.36
N ASN A 175 8.86 16.01 -11.36
CA ASN A 175 9.55 15.06 -10.47
C ASN A 175 8.60 14.40 -9.47
N ASP A 176 7.50 15.07 -9.14
CA ASP A 176 6.49 14.56 -8.23
C ASP A 176 5.10 14.69 -8.87
N LEU A 177 4.32 13.61 -8.81
CA LEU A 177 2.94 13.56 -9.28
C LEU A 177 1.93 13.71 -8.13
N SER A 178 2.37 14.02 -6.91
CA SER A 178 1.52 14.16 -5.72
C SER A 178 0.57 15.35 -5.75
N ASP A 179 0.71 16.29 -6.69
CA ASP A 179 -0.17 17.45 -6.85
C ASP A 179 -1.65 17.02 -6.94
N PRO A 180 -2.52 17.45 -5.99
CA PRO A 180 -3.93 17.10 -6.00
C PRO A 180 -4.70 17.58 -7.23
N SER A 181 -4.21 18.59 -7.95
CA SER A 181 -4.81 19.09 -9.18
C SER A 181 -4.64 18.13 -10.36
N PHE A 182 -3.68 17.19 -10.28
CA PHE A 182 -3.41 16.22 -11.33
C PHE A 182 -4.38 15.05 -11.22
N LYS A 183 -5.46 15.11 -12.02
CA LYS A 183 -6.42 14.01 -12.12
C LYS A 183 -5.84 12.85 -12.92
N THR A 184 -5.99 11.64 -12.42
CA THR A 184 -5.58 10.43 -13.15
C THR A 184 -6.71 9.41 -13.28
N SER A 185 -6.70 8.64 -14.38
CA SER A 185 -7.70 7.60 -14.67
C SER A 185 -7.58 6.35 -13.80
N ILE A 186 -6.56 6.26 -12.96
CA ILE A 186 -6.33 5.16 -12.03
C ILE A 186 -6.29 5.65 -10.57
N GLU A 187 -7.04 6.70 -10.24
CA GLU A 187 -7.02 7.36 -8.92
C GLU A 187 -7.21 6.36 -7.78
N SER A 188 -8.08 5.35 -7.95
CA SER A 188 -8.33 4.37 -6.89
C SER A 188 -7.16 3.41 -6.65
N LEU A 189 -6.30 3.20 -7.65
CA LEU A 189 -5.06 2.42 -7.55
C LEU A 189 -3.90 3.28 -7.02
N CYS A 190 -3.90 4.59 -7.34
CA CYS A 190 -2.84 5.54 -6.96
C CYS A 190 -2.84 5.98 -5.49
N LYS A 191 -3.80 5.53 -4.67
CA LYS A 191 -4.12 6.12 -3.35
C LYS A 191 -2.97 6.17 -2.34
N SER A 192 -1.89 5.42 -2.52
CA SER A 192 -0.73 5.48 -1.62
C SER A 192 0.45 6.26 -2.20
N ASN A 193 0.83 6.01 -3.45
CA ASN A 193 1.88 6.78 -4.12
C ASN A 193 1.66 6.79 -5.63
N ARG A 194 1.28 7.97 -6.13
CA ARG A 194 1.00 8.18 -7.54
C ARG A 194 2.25 7.98 -8.41
N ASN A 195 3.44 8.37 -7.94
CA ASN A 195 4.68 8.11 -8.67
C ASN A 195 4.96 6.62 -8.80
N GLU A 196 4.83 5.85 -7.71
CA GLU A 196 5.09 4.40 -7.75
C GLU A 196 4.09 3.68 -8.67
N SER A 197 2.81 4.06 -8.59
CA SER A 197 1.73 3.44 -9.38
C SER A 197 1.86 3.73 -10.89
N ILE A 198 2.27 4.95 -11.24
CA ILE A 198 2.34 5.40 -12.64
C ILE A 198 3.68 5.07 -13.29
N ARG A 199 4.79 5.17 -12.56
CA ARG A 199 6.15 5.08 -13.10
C ARG A 199 7.17 4.41 -12.19
N GLY A 200 6.72 3.75 -11.12
CA GLY A 200 7.59 2.99 -10.22
C GLY A 200 7.86 1.58 -10.69
N GLN A 201 8.48 0.77 -9.82
CA GLN A 201 8.84 -0.63 -10.11
C GLN A 201 7.61 -1.50 -10.45
N THR A 202 6.49 -1.21 -9.79
CA THR A 202 5.22 -1.95 -9.93
C THR A 202 4.25 -1.34 -10.95
N SER A 203 4.63 -0.24 -11.60
CA SER A 203 3.79 0.40 -12.63
C SER A 203 3.61 -0.48 -13.87
N PHE A 204 2.52 -0.25 -14.61
CA PHE A 204 2.22 -1.00 -15.83
C PHE A 204 3.36 -0.92 -16.84
N GLY A 205 3.99 0.25 -17.00
CA GLY A 205 5.13 0.45 -17.92
C GLY A 205 6.39 -0.29 -17.51
N SER A 206 6.69 -0.36 -16.22
CA SER A 206 7.84 -1.14 -15.73
C SER A 206 7.62 -2.64 -15.91
N ILE A 207 6.40 -3.13 -15.71
CA ILE A 207 6.05 -4.53 -15.99
C ILE A 207 6.15 -4.79 -17.50
N PHE A 208 5.64 -3.87 -18.32
CA PHE A 208 5.70 -3.95 -19.78
C PHE A 208 7.14 -4.12 -20.30
N GLU A 209 8.07 -3.30 -19.80
CA GLU A 209 9.49 -3.40 -20.13
C GLU A 209 10.14 -4.70 -19.62
N ARG A 210 9.78 -5.17 -18.42
CA ARG A 210 10.29 -6.43 -17.85
C ARG A 210 9.87 -7.67 -18.64
N HIS A 211 8.72 -7.62 -19.32
CA HIS A 211 8.24 -8.66 -20.24
C HIS A 211 8.72 -8.44 -21.68
N GLU A 212 9.81 -7.69 -21.89
CA GLU A 212 10.51 -7.55 -23.16
C GLU A 212 9.66 -6.97 -24.31
N LEU A 213 8.63 -6.19 -24.01
CA LEU A 213 7.79 -5.53 -25.02
C LEU A 213 8.40 -4.21 -25.54
N GLY A 214 9.63 -3.91 -25.17
CA GLY A 214 10.33 -2.67 -25.54
C GLY A 214 10.02 -1.50 -24.60
N VAL A 215 10.49 -0.32 -24.99
CA VAL A 215 10.43 0.90 -24.18
C VAL A 215 8.98 1.34 -23.95
N ALA A 216 8.65 1.69 -22.72
CA ALA A 216 7.33 2.21 -22.36
C ALA A 216 7.45 3.50 -21.56
N TYR A 217 6.58 4.47 -21.86
CA TYR A 217 6.44 5.68 -21.07
C TYR A 217 5.05 5.74 -20.43
N PRO A 218 4.93 6.12 -19.15
CA PRO A 218 6.00 6.18 -18.16
C PRO A 218 6.34 4.81 -17.55
N SER A 219 7.59 4.61 -17.16
CA SER A 219 8.12 3.43 -16.43
C SER A 219 9.22 3.84 -15.44
N LEU A 220 9.77 2.91 -14.67
CA LEU A 220 10.89 3.18 -13.76
C LEU A 220 12.16 3.60 -14.52
N ALA A 221 12.46 2.92 -15.63
CA ALA A 221 13.59 3.28 -16.49
C ALA A 221 13.32 4.54 -17.31
N ASN A 222 12.04 4.77 -17.66
CA ASN A 222 11.59 5.83 -18.54
C ASN A 222 10.46 6.65 -17.89
N PRO A 223 10.73 7.40 -16.80
CA PRO A 223 9.69 8.00 -15.95
C PRO A 223 8.95 9.18 -16.59
N LYS A 224 9.46 9.70 -17.70
CA LYS A 224 9.03 10.96 -18.33
C LYS A 224 9.07 10.84 -19.84
N PRO A 225 8.01 11.27 -20.56
CA PRO A 225 8.04 11.28 -22.03
C PRO A 225 9.02 12.33 -22.61
N GLY A 226 9.33 13.40 -21.86
CA GLY A 226 10.15 14.52 -22.34
C GLY A 226 9.38 15.35 -23.37
N SER A 227 10.03 15.64 -24.50
CA SER A 227 9.43 16.37 -25.64
C SER A 227 8.75 15.44 -26.67
N ARG A 228 8.68 14.13 -26.39
CA ARG A 228 8.06 13.15 -27.30
C ARG A 228 6.56 13.37 -27.40
N VAL A 229 5.99 12.97 -28.53
CA VAL A 229 4.55 12.84 -28.69
C VAL A 229 4.07 11.80 -27.67
N PHE A 230 3.04 12.16 -26.90
CA PHE A 230 2.50 11.30 -25.86
C PHE A 230 0.98 11.46 -25.81
N PHE A 231 0.26 10.38 -26.11
CA PHE A 231 -1.18 10.35 -25.96
C PHE A 231 -1.54 9.91 -24.54
N HIS A 232 -1.97 10.87 -23.74
CA HIS A 232 -2.22 10.66 -22.31
C HIS A 232 -3.59 10.04 -22.01
N GLY A 233 -4.49 9.94 -22.99
CA GLY A 233 -5.83 9.43 -22.79
C GLY A 233 -6.90 10.08 -23.65
N GLY A 234 -7.57 9.28 -24.47
CA GLY A 234 -8.69 9.65 -25.33
C GLY A 234 -10.03 9.69 -24.59
N TYR A 235 -11.10 9.84 -25.37
CA TYR A 235 -12.45 10.02 -24.86
C TYR A 235 -12.95 8.87 -23.97
N ILE A 236 -12.66 7.62 -24.32
CA ILE A 236 -13.09 6.43 -23.58
C ILE A 236 -12.56 6.50 -22.14
N ILE A 237 -11.25 6.65 -21.94
CA ILE A 237 -10.73 6.69 -20.57
C ILE A 237 -11.19 7.95 -19.82
N GLN A 238 -11.34 9.09 -20.50
CA GLN A 238 -11.86 10.32 -19.89
C GLN A 238 -13.31 10.16 -19.41
N ASN A 239 -14.14 9.45 -20.18
CA ASN A 239 -15.56 9.28 -19.90
C ASN A 239 -15.83 8.19 -18.84
N TYR A 240 -15.02 7.12 -18.81
CA TYR A 240 -15.27 5.97 -17.94
C TYR A 240 -14.41 5.88 -16.68
N SER A 241 -13.33 6.68 -16.56
CA SER A 241 -12.42 6.66 -15.40
C SER A 241 -13.09 6.98 -14.06
N SER A 242 -14.24 7.66 -14.07
CA SER A 242 -15.05 7.91 -12.87
C SER A 242 -15.77 6.67 -12.34
N LYS A 243 -15.96 5.64 -13.20
CA LYS A 243 -16.69 4.41 -12.88
C LYS A 243 -15.77 3.19 -12.68
N ILE A 244 -14.59 3.20 -13.29
CA ILE A 244 -13.62 2.12 -13.25
C ILE A 244 -12.21 2.68 -13.47
N ASN A 245 -11.17 2.05 -12.94
CA ASN A 245 -9.81 2.41 -13.32
C ASN A 245 -9.60 2.15 -14.80
N ALA A 246 -8.98 3.09 -15.51
CA ALA A 246 -8.77 2.97 -16.96
C ALA A 246 -7.35 3.33 -17.36
N ILE A 247 -6.78 2.60 -18.32
CA ILE A 247 -5.46 2.85 -18.90
C ILE A 247 -5.61 2.83 -20.42
N GLN A 248 -5.08 3.86 -21.09
CA GLN A 248 -4.92 3.81 -22.55
C GLN A 248 -3.52 3.31 -22.89
N ILE A 249 -3.41 2.44 -23.89
CA ILE A 249 -2.12 1.92 -24.34
C ILE A 249 -1.99 2.17 -25.83
N GLU A 250 -0.98 2.95 -26.21
CA GLU A 250 -0.58 3.18 -27.58
C GLU A 250 0.59 2.26 -27.91
N LEU A 251 0.36 1.30 -28.80
CA LEU A 251 1.37 0.33 -29.21
C LEU A 251 2.03 0.72 -30.55
N PRO A 252 3.36 0.67 -30.66
CA PRO A 252 4.06 0.88 -31.92
C PRO A 252 3.71 -0.21 -32.94
N TYR A 253 3.91 0.10 -34.22
CA TYR A 253 3.56 -0.79 -35.33
C TYR A 253 4.22 -2.17 -35.23
N ASP A 254 5.49 -2.24 -34.81
CA ASP A 254 6.26 -3.48 -34.76
C ASP A 254 5.73 -4.46 -33.71
N ILE A 255 5.19 -3.96 -32.58
CA ILE A 255 4.60 -4.82 -31.54
C ILE A 255 3.37 -5.55 -32.08
N ARG A 256 2.51 -4.83 -32.81
CA ARG A 256 1.23 -5.33 -33.34
C ARG A 256 1.39 -6.16 -34.61
N THR A 257 2.39 -5.87 -35.43
CA THR A 257 2.45 -6.38 -36.81
C THR A 257 3.75 -7.11 -37.17
N GLY A 258 4.79 -6.97 -36.36
CA GLY A 258 6.12 -7.51 -36.64
C GLY A 258 6.21 -9.04 -36.57
N ARG A 259 7.41 -9.57 -36.84
CA ARG A 259 7.68 -11.02 -36.82
C ARG A 259 7.35 -11.66 -35.47
N ASN A 260 7.54 -10.90 -34.38
CA ASN A 260 7.32 -11.36 -33.01
C ASN A 260 5.89 -11.13 -32.50
N LYS A 261 4.91 -10.74 -33.35
CA LYS A 261 3.56 -10.36 -32.91
C LYS A 261 2.87 -11.36 -31.97
N ARG A 262 3.08 -12.67 -32.18
CA ARG A 262 2.53 -13.73 -31.30
C ARG A 262 3.21 -13.74 -29.93
N MET A 263 4.54 -13.66 -29.91
CA MET A 263 5.32 -13.54 -28.67
C MET A 263 4.94 -12.27 -27.92
N ASN A 264 4.78 -11.15 -28.63
CA ASN A 264 4.36 -9.89 -28.03
C ASN A 264 2.96 -9.98 -27.40
N ALA A 265 2.02 -10.68 -28.05
CA ALA A 265 0.70 -10.92 -27.46
C ALA A 265 0.78 -11.79 -26.19
N GLN A 266 1.64 -12.81 -26.19
CA GLN A 266 1.91 -13.64 -25.01
C GLN A 266 2.53 -12.84 -23.86
N ASN A 267 3.55 -12.04 -24.14
CA ASN A 267 4.20 -11.19 -23.15
C ASN A 267 3.22 -10.14 -22.60
N PHE A 268 2.38 -9.55 -23.45
CA PHE A 268 1.36 -8.60 -23.01
C PHE A 268 0.28 -9.25 -22.13
N ALA A 269 -0.12 -10.50 -22.41
CA ALA A 269 -0.97 -11.27 -21.52
C ALA A 269 -0.31 -11.49 -20.15
N GLN A 270 1.00 -11.76 -20.10
CA GLN A 270 1.74 -11.88 -18.84
C GLN A 270 1.82 -10.55 -18.07
N VAL A 271 2.00 -9.42 -18.76
CA VAL A 271 1.96 -8.07 -18.16
C VAL A 271 0.64 -7.84 -17.44
N ILE A 272 -0.48 -8.13 -18.11
CA ILE A 272 -1.82 -8.01 -17.54
C ILE A 272 -1.96 -8.86 -16.26
N VAL A 273 -1.54 -10.14 -16.33
CA VAL A 273 -1.64 -11.07 -15.22
C VAL A 273 -0.76 -10.64 -14.04
N GLU A 274 0.47 -10.20 -14.29
CA GLU A 274 1.37 -9.72 -13.23
C GLU A 274 0.84 -8.44 -12.58
N TYR A 275 0.39 -7.47 -13.38
CA TYR A 275 -0.19 -6.23 -12.86
C TYR A 275 -1.40 -6.51 -11.97
N MET A 276 -2.27 -7.45 -12.36
CA MET A 276 -3.39 -7.88 -11.53
C MET A 276 -2.96 -8.58 -10.25
N LYS A 277 -1.97 -9.46 -10.31
CA LYS A 277 -1.44 -10.16 -9.13
C LYS A 277 -0.87 -9.18 -8.11
N ILE A 278 -0.07 -8.20 -8.54
CA ILE A 278 0.53 -7.21 -7.65
C ILE A 278 -0.56 -6.40 -6.93
N ASN A 279 -1.55 -5.91 -7.67
CA ASN A 279 -2.63 -5.11 -7.10
C ASN A 279 -3.56 -5.94 -6.18
N ASN A 280 -3.82 -7.22 -6.49
CA ASN A 280 -4.64 -8.08 -5.64
C ASN A 280 -3.91 -8.63 -4.41
N LEU A 281 -2.60 -8.93 -4.51
CA LEU A 281 -1.81 -9.44 -3.39
C LEU A 281 -1.71 -8.42 -2.26
N LEU A 282 -1.59 -7.13 -2.60
CA LEU A 282 -1.57 -6.04 -1.61
C LEU A 282 -2.88 -5.96 -0.84
N ASP A 283 -4.02 -6.08 -1.51
CA ASP A 283 -5.34 -6.08 -0.87
C ASP A 283 -5.55 -7.34 -0.01
N LEU A 284 -5.11 -8.50 -0.50
CA LEU A 284 -5.23 -9.76 0.23
C LEU A 284 -4.35 -9.75 1.49
N LYS A 285 -3.15 -9.18 1.41
CA LYS A 285 -2.23 -9.01 2.55
C LYS A 285 -2.85 -8.12 3.63
N LEU A 286 -3.50 -7.01 3.26
CA LEU A 286 -4.20 -6.16 4.22
C LEU A 286 -5.36 -6.90 4.88
N LYS A 287 -6.20 -7.57 4.09
CA LYS A 287 -7.33 -8.35 4.61
C LYS A 287 -6.88 -9.51 5.51
N TYR A 288 -5.76 -10.16 5.18
CA TYR A 288 -5.15 -11.19 6.00
C TYR A 288 -4.79 -10.65 7.39
N TYR A 289 -4.06 -9.53 7.46
CA TYR A 289 -3.70 -8.96 8.78
C TYR A 289 -4.91 -8.46 9.54
N GLU A 290 -5.92 -7.89 8.89
CA GLU A 290 -7.18 -7.51 9.54
C GLU A 290 -7.86 -8.71 10.22
N LEU A 291 -7.92 -9.86 9.54
CA LEU A 291 -8.50 -11.09 10.11
C LEU A 291 -7.63 -11.69 11.22
N MET A 292 -6.31 -11.71 11.04
CA MET A 292 -5.38 -12.17 12.08
C MET A 292 -5.49 -11.33 13.34
N ILE A 293 -5.53 -10.00 13.21
CA ILE A 293 -5.73 -9.08 14.33
C ILE A 293 -7.04 -9.38 15.06
N GLN A 294 -8.15 -9.61 14.35
CA GLN A 294 -9.42 -9.95 14.97
C GLN A 294 -9.37 -11.27 15.76
N MET A 295 -8.68 -12.27 15.21
CA MET A 295 -8.51 -13.57 15.85
C MET A 295 -7.66 -13.47 17.13
N ASP A 296 -6.47 -12.85 17.05
CA ASP A 296 -5.56 -12.76 18.20
C ASP A 296 -6.07 -11.81 19.28
N LEU A 297 -6.91 -10.83 18.93
CA LEU A 297 -7.62 -9.99 19.90
C LEU A 297 -8.64 -10.80 20.70
N HIS A 298 -9.36 -11.71 20.05
CA HIS A 298 -10.28 -12.61 20.75
C HIS A 298 -9.52 -13.52 21.74
N ASP A 299 -8.35 -14.02 21.33
CA ASP A 299 -7.53 -14.92 22.14
C ASP A 299 -6.63 -14.19 23.16
N LYS A 300 -6.65 -12.85 23.17
CA LYS A 300 -5.87 -11.95 24.04
C LYS A 300 -4.34 -12.08 23.89
N ASN A 301 -3.88 -12.48 22.71
CA ASN A 301 -2.45 -12.55 22.38
C ASN A 301 -1.92 -11.18 21.93
N TYR A 302 -1.77 -10.26 22.88
CA TYR A 302 -1.41 -8.85 22.60
C TYR A 302 -0.08 -8.68 21.87
N PHE A 303 0.90 -9.57 22.09
CA PHE A 303 2.18 -9.49 21.39
C PHE A 303 2.05 -9.82 19.89
N ASP A 304 1.28 -10.86 19.54
CA ASP A 304 1.06 -11.25 18.15
C ASP A 304 0.23 -10.21 17.40
N VAL A 305 -0.78 -9.64 18.08
CA VAL A 305 -1.50 -8.46 17.58
C VAL A 305 -0.52 -7.31 17.25
N CYS A 306 0.43 -7.02 18.13
CA CYS A 306 1.46 -6.00 17.89
C CYS A 306 2.33 -6.33 16.66
N GLN A 307 2.73 -7.59 16.48
CA GLN A 307 3.48 -8.04 15.31
C GLN A 307 2.66 -7.88 14.02
N HIS A 308 1.38 -8.25 14.04
CA HIS A 308 0.48 -8.08 12.89
C HIS A 308 0.25 -6.61 12.54
N TYR A 309 0.05 -5.74 13.54
CA TYR A 309 -0.03 -4.29 13.30
C TYR A 309 1.29 -3.71 12.79
N LYS A 310 2.44 -4.24 13.19
CA LYS A 310 3.73 -3.83 12.61
C LYS A 310 3.82 -4.21 11.14
N HIS A 311 3.43 -5.42 10.75
CA HIS A 311 3.44 -5.80 9.33
C HIS A 311 2.37 -5.05 8.51
N TYR A 312 1.24 -4.73 9.12
CA TYR A 312 0.23 -3.83 8.55
C TYR A 312 0.83 -2.45 8.32
N TYR A 313 1.52 -1.89 9.30
CA TYR A 313 2.26 -0.62 9.20
C TYR A 313 3.41 -0.69 8.17
N GLU A 314 4.13 -1.80 8.07
CA GLU A 314 5.22 -1.97 7.10
C GLU A 314 4.74 -1.99 5.64
N THR A 315 3.45 -2.26 5.43
CA THR A 315 2.86 -2.30 4.10
C THR A 315 2.95 -0.92 3.45
N PRO A 316 3.52 -0.80 2.23
CA PRO A 316 3.76 0.50 1.57
C PRO A 316 2.52 1.39 1.49
N ARG A 317 1.33 0.78 1.36
CA ARG A 317 0.04 1.47 1.32
C ARG A 317 -0.29 2.22 2.61
N ILE A 318 0.13 1.70 3.77
CA ILE A 318 -0.15 2.29 5.08
C ILE A 318 0.90 3.32 5.46
N LYS A 319 2.18 3.12 5.12
CA LYS A 319 3.25 4.10 5.40
C LYS A 319 3.05 5.47 4.76
N GLN A 320 2.30 5.54 3.66
CA GLN A 320 2.15 6.75 2.86
C GLN A 320 0.90 7.56 3.23
N ASP A 321 -0.12 6.91 3.82
CA ASP A 321 -1.31 7.56 4.37
C ASP A 321 -1.00 8.00 5.80
N GLN A 322 -0.72 9.29 6.02
CA GLN A 322 -0.30 9.80 7.33
C GLN A 322 -1.31 9.50 8.45
N GLU A 323 -2.61 9.54 8.17
CA GLU A 323 -3.63 9.26 9.19
C GLU A 323 -3.64 7.78 9.58
N LYS A 324 -3.67 6.88 8.58
CA LYS A 324 -3.65 5.44 8.84
C LYS A 324 -2.33 4.96 9.41
N MET A 325 -1.22 5.56 8.97
CA MET A 325 0.10 5.31 9.53
C MET A 325 0.10 5.66 11.02
N LYS A 326 -0.36 6.85 11.38
CA LYS A 326 -0.44 7.29 12.78
C LYS A 326 -1.34 6.38 13.59
N GLN A 327 -2.51 6.01 13.07
CA GLN A 327 -3.40 5.06 13.73
C GLN A 327 -2.73 3.70 13.93
N ALA A 328 -2.15 3.10 12.89
CA ALA A 328 -1.47 1.80 13.00
C ALA A 328 -0.33 1.86 14.02
N LEU A 329 0.47 2.92 14.02
CA LEU A 329 1.56 3.11 14.97
C LEU A 329 1.05 3.24 16.42
N LYS A 330 -0.05 3.97 16.65
CA LYS A 330 -0.72 4.02 17.96
C LYS A 330 -1.13 2.61 18.42
N HIS A 331 -1.73 1.80 17.55
CA HIS A 331 -2.10 0.42 17.90
C HIS A 331 -0.87 -0.42 18.27
N VAL A 332 0.23 -0.34 17.50
CA VAL A 332 1.49 -1.04 17.81
C VAL A 332 2.00 -0.65 19.20
N VAL A 333 2.04 0.64 19.50
CA VAL A 333 2.51 1.15 20.81
C VAL A 333 1.65 0.61 21.96
N LEU A 334 0.33 0.67 21.82
CA LEU A 334 -0.60 0.26 22.88
C LEU A 334 -0.58 -1.25 23.11
N TYR A 335 -0.59 -2.06 22.06
CA TYR A 335 -0.53 -3.52 22.23
C TYR A 335 0.83 -3.98 22.75
N LEU A 336 1.91 -3.25 22.45
CA LEU A 336 3.23 -3.52 23.02
C LEU A 336 3.30 -3.24 24.53
N THR A 337 2.60 -2.22 25.03
CA THR A 337 2.54 -1.93 26.48
C THR A 337 1.58 -2.85 27.23
N LEU A 338 0.55 -3.37 26.55
CA LEU A 338 -0.37 -4.39 27.10
C LEU A 338 0.25 -5.79 27.15
N SER A 339 1.20 -6.08 26.27
CA SER A 339 1.91 -7.36 26.23
C SER A 339 2.67 -7.64 27.54
N PRO A 340 2.62 -8.88 28.08
CA PRO A 340 3.50 -9.31 29.17
C PRO A 340 4.97 -9.10 28.83
N TYR A 341 5.82 -8.96 29.86
CA TYR A 341 7.25 -8.84 29.63
C TYR A 341 7.88 -10.17 29.22
N ASN A 342 8.54 -10.18 28.07
CA ASN A 342 9.43 -11.24 27.63
C ASN A 342 10.62 -10.64 26.85
N ASN A 343 11.58 -11.49 26.47
CA ASN A 343 12.76 -11.04 25.73
C ASN A 343 12.37 -10.44 24.36
N GLU A 344 11.34 -10.98 23.70
CA GLU A 344 10.87 -10.53 22.39
C GLU A 344 10.24 -9.14 22.44
N GLN A 345 9.42 -8.87 23.46
CA GLN A 345 8.79 -7.59 23.77
C GLN A 345 9.86 -6.53 24.06
N SER A 346 10.89 -6.89 24.84
CA SER A 346 12.00 -5.99 25.14
C SER A 346 12.79 -5.62 23.87
N ASP A 347 13.15 -6.61 23.05
CA ASP A 347 13.84 -6.37 21.77
C ASP A 347 12.99 -5.53 20.81
N PHE A 348 11.71 -5.85 20.70
CA PHE A 348 10.76 -5.14 19.86
C PHE A 348 10.59 -3.68 20.30
N LEU A 349 10.54 -3.41 21.60
CA LEU A 349 10.48 -2.06 22.16
C LEU A 349 11.71 -1.23 21.77
N HIS A 350 12.91 -1.81 21.86
CA HIS A 350 14.13 -1.13 21.42
C HIS A 350 14.13 -0.86 19.92
N ARG A 351 13.68 -1.82 19.09
CA ARG A 351 13.55 -1.64 17.64
C ARG A 351 12.53 -0.57 17.26
N LEU A 352 11.38 -0.54 17.92
CA LEU A 352 10.33 0.45 17.65
C LEU A 352 10.79 1.87 18.00
N PHE A 353 11.59 2.03 19.06
CA PHE A 353 12.14 3.33 19.45
C PHE A 353 13.16 3.91 18.46
N LEU A 354 13.72 3.09 17.56
CA LEU A 354 14.61 3.54 16.48
C LEU A 354 13.83 4.10 15.27
N ASP A 355 12.52 3.89 15.19
CA ASP A 355 11.70 4.37 14.09
C ASP A 355 11.50 5.89 14.18
N LYS A 356 11.86 6.62 13.11
CA LYS A 356 11.73 8.07 13.03
C LYS A 356 10.27 8.52 13.03
N ASN A 357 9.36 7.69 12.54
CA ASN A 357 7.94 8.03 12.43
C ASN A 357 7.26 8.15 13.81
N LEU A 358 7.90 7.63 14.88
CA LEU A 358 7.43 7.79 16.26
C LEU A 358 7.56 9.24 16.76
N GLU A 359 8.38 10.07 16.11
CA GLU A 359 8.51 11.50 16.43
C GLU A 359 7.25 12.30 16.09
N GLU A 360 6.44 11.83 15.14
CA GLU A 360 5.17 12.45 14.78
C GLU A 360 4.09 12.27 15.86
N ILE A 361 4.30 11.35 16.81
CA ILE A 361 3.36 11.04 17.89
C ILE A 361 4.07 11.16 19.25
N PRO A 362 4.40 12.39 19.68
CA PRO A 362 5.30 12.63 20.81
C PRO A 362 4.82 12.02 22.13
N LYS A 363 3.51 12.03 22.39
CA LYS A 363 2.97 11.51 23.66
C LYS A 363 3.02 9.98 23.75
N TYR A 364 2.84 9.28 22.63
CA TYR A 364 2.99 7.83 22.58
C TYR A 364 4.47 7.43 22.66
N LYS A 365 5.37 8.26 22.12
CA LYS A 365 6.82 8.14 22.32
C LYS A 365 7.20 8.31 23.78
N ASP A 366 6.65 9.32 24.48
CA ASP A 366 6.89 9.56 25.90
C ASP A 366 6.41 8.39 26.77
N LEU A 367 5.25 7.80 26.42
CA LEU A 367 4.75 6.61 27.09
C LEU A 367 5.73 5.44 26.93
N LEU A 368 6.15 5.13 25.70
CA LEU A 368 7.15 4.09 25.45
C LEU A 368 8.48 4.38 26.13
N GLN A 369 8.91 5.64 26.18
CA GLN A 369 10.13 6.04 26.86
C GLN A 369 10.08 5.71 28.34
N ARG A 370 8.94 5.91 29.02
CA ARG A 370 8.77 5.52 30.43
C ARG A 370 8.88 4.01 30.67
N PHE A 371 8.43 3.19 29.73
CA PHE A 371 8.61 1.73 29.80
C PHE A 371 10.03 1.30 29.40
N LYS A 372 10.77 2.11 28.64
CA LYS A 372 12.16 1.90 28.28
C LYS A 372 13.11 2.26 29.42
N THR A 373 12.86 3.39 30.10
CA THR A 373 13.67 3.83 31.23
C THR A 373 13.44 2.88 32.40
N GLN A 374 14.50 2.54 33.11
CA GLN A 374 14.43 1.68 34.30
C GLN A 374 14.04 2.51 35.53
N GLU A 375 12.98 3.32 35.40
CA GLU A 375 12.46 4.22 36.43
C GLU A 375 11.03 3.85 36.83
N LEU A 376 10.67 4.14 38.09
CA LEU A 376 9.33 3.86 38.60
C LEU A 376 8.29 4.73 37.91
N ILE A 377 7.19 4.11 37.48
CA ILE A 377 6.05 4.76 36.86
C ILE A 377 4.95 4.91 37.90
N HIS A 378 4.69 6.13 38.36
CA HIS A 378 3.56 6.40 39.24
C HIS A 378 2.24 6.38 38.47
N TRP A 379 1.30 5.54 38.91
CA TRP A 379 0.02 5.36 38.21
C TRP A 379 -0.80 6.66 38.15
N LYS A 380 -0.74 7.47 39.21
CA LYS A 380 -1.40 8.78 39.28
C LYS A 380 -0.94 9.75 38.20
N ASP A 381 0.34 9.69 37.82
CA ASP A 381 0.90 10.53 36.76
C ASP A 381 0.49 10.03 35.39
N VAL A 382 0.31 8.70 35.24
CA VAL A 382 -0.22 8.11 34.01
C VAL A 382 -1.67 8.52 33.80
N LEU A 383 -2.50 8.48 34.85
CA LEU A 383 -3.90 8.92 34.80
C LEU A 383 -4.00 10.40 34.40
N LYS A 384 -3.28 11.29 35.08
CA LYS A 384 -3.35 12.74 34.80
C LYS A 384 -2.93 13.12 33.39
N ASN A 385 -1.87 12.49 32.88
CA ASN A 385 -1.24 12.91 31.63
C ASN A 385 -1.75 12.17 30.39
N PHE A 386 -2.21 10.92 30.55
CA PHE A 386 -2.52 10.05 29.40
C PHE A 386 -3.98 9.56 29.36
N GLU A 387 -4.76 9.61 30.44
CA GLU A 387 -6.11 9.02 30.47
C GLU A 387 -7.08 9.66 29.45
N ASN A 388 -7.13 10.99 29.39
CA ASN A 388 -8.04 11.69 28.48
C ASN A 388 -7.72 11.40 27.01
N GLU A 389 -6.45 11.23 26.68
CA GLU A 389 -6.00 11.02 25.31
C GLU A 389 -6.10 9.57 24.86
N LEU A 390 -5.84 8.63 25.76
CA LEU A 390 -5.98 7.20 25.49
C LEU A 390 -7.45 6.78 25.37
N LYS A 391 -8.37 7.38 26.15
CA LYS A 391 -9.80 7.02 26.17
C LYS A 391 -10.67 7.83 25.20
N ASN A 392 -10.44 9.14 25.07
CA ASN A 392 -11.33 10.01 24.29
C ASN A 392 -10.68 10.55 23.01
N GLY A 393 -9.34 10.51 22.91
CA GLY A 393 -8.62 11.08 21.77
C GLY A 393 -8.73 12.62 21.73
N THR A 394 -8.02 13.25 20.79
CA THR A 394 -8.09 14.69 20.54
C THR A 394 -8.89 14.96 19.26
N LYS A 395 -9.42 16.20 19.09
CA LYS A 395 -10.28 16.56 17.94
C LYS A 395 -9.62 16.35 16.57
N ASP A 396 -8.28 16.41 16.52
CA ASP A 396 -7.48 16.20 15.30
C ASP A 396 -6.86 14.79 15.23
N ASP A 397 -7.06 13.96 16.27
CA ASP A 397 -6.35 12.69 16.45
C ASP A 397 -7.29 11.67 17.12
N LEU A 398 -8.02 10.92 16.29
CA LEU A 398 -8.99 9.91 16.70
C LEU A 398 -8.37 8.92 17.70
N ALA A 399 -9.09 8.64 18.79
CA ALA A 399 -8.72 7.61 19.74
C ALA A 399 -8.71 6.24 19.07
N THR A 400 -7.72 5.44 19.47
CA THR A 400 -7.63 4.03 19.16
C THR A 400 -8.80 3.28 19.83
N THR A 401 -9.42 2.30 19.16
CA THR A 401 -10.53 1.50 19.72
C THR A 401 -10.14 0.66 20.95
N VAL A 402 -8.85 0.59 21.25
CA VAL A 402 -8.22 -0.25 22.30
C VAL A 402 -8.75 0.06 23.71
N PHE A 403 -8.99 1.33 24.04
CA PHE A 403 -9.49 1.76 25.36
C PHE A 403 -10.85 2.47 25.27
N ALA A 404 -11.64 2.14 24.25
CA ALA A 404 -13.00 2.64 24.15
C ALA A 404 -13.82 2.24 25.40
N LYS A 405 -14.91 2.96 25.69
CA LYS A 405 -15.84 2.64 26.79
C LYS A 405 -16.71 1.41 26.47
N THR A 406 -16.08 0.32 26.06
CA THR A 406 -16.65 -1.00 25.86
C THR A 406 -16.17 -1.92 26.97
N ASP A 407 -16.86 -3.04 27.20
CA ASP A 407 -16.46 -4.02 28.22
C ASP A 407 -15.04 -4.55 27.99
N ASP A 408 -14.61 -4.66 26.74
CA ASP A 408 -13.26 -5.08 26.39
C ASP A 408 -12.22 -3.96 26.56
N GLY A 409 -12.57 -2.71 26.29
CA GLY A 409 -11.69 -1.58 26.57
C GLY A 409 -11.44 -1.34 28.06
N ASN A 410 -12.44 -1.62 28.91
CA ASN A 410 -12.27 -1.62 30.37
C ASN A 410 -11.33 -2.74 30.83
N LYS A 411 -11.45 -3.96 30.29
CA LYS A 411 -10.50 -5.05 30.57
C LYS A 411 -9.08 -4.70 30.12
N CYS A 412 -8.91 -4.13 28.92
CA CYS A 412 -7.62 -3.66 28.45
C CYS A 412 -7.02 -2.59 29.40
N TRP A 413 -7.85 -1.74 29.99
CA TRP A 413 -7.39 -0.73 30.95
C TRP A 413 -6.89 -1.35 32.25
N ASP A 414 -7.58 -2.39 32.75
CA ASP A 414 -7.14 -3.14 33.93
C ASP A 414 -5.83 -3.90 33.64
N ASP A 415 -5.73 -4.53 32.47
CA ASP A 415 -4.49 -5.19 32.00
C ASP A 415 -3.33 -4.19 31.91
N PHE A 416 -3.59 -2.97 31.42
CA PHE A 416 -2.58 -1.92 31.38
C PHE A 416 -2.08 -1.53 32.78
N LYS A 417 -2.98 -1.43 33.77
CA LYS A 417 -2.59 -1.18 35.18
C LYS A 417 -1.70 -2.30 35.71
N ILE A 418 -2.05 -3.56 35.42
CA ILE A 418 -1.25 -4.74 35.79
C ILE A 418 0.17 -4.64 35.21
N ARG A 419 0.32 -4.22 33.94
CA ARG A 419 1.64 -4.07 33.29
C ARG A 419 2.50 -2.97 33.89
N VAL A 420 1.90 -1.85 34.32
CA VAL A 420 2.63 -0.79 35.04
C VAL A 420 3.15 -1.30 36.39
N VAL A 421 2.32 -2.02 37.14
CA VAL A 421 2.72 -2.64 38.41
C VAL A 421 3.84 -3.66 38.19
N GLU A 422 3.72 -4.51 37.16
CA GLU A 422 4.74 -5.50 36.78
C GLU A 422 6.07 -4.83 36.44
N HIS A 423 6.05 -3.73 35.69
CA HIS A 423 7.25 -2.94 35.36
C HIS A 423 7.93 -2.39 36.61
N ASN A 424 7.16 -1.77 37.51
CA ASN A 424 7.69 -1.23 38.77
C ASN A 424 8.30 -2.32 39.64
N MET A 425 7.66 -3.49 39.75
CA MET A 425 8.22 -4.62 40.49
C MET A 425 9.53 -5.14 39.89
N ARG A 426 9.64 -5.23 38.56
CA ARG A 426 10.89 -5.64 37.90
C ARG A 426 12.03 -4.65 38.16
N ILE A 427 11.72 -3.35 38.16
CA ILE A 427 12.69 -2.30 38.51
C ILE A 427 13.11 -2.42 39.97
N MET A 428 12.14 -2.61 40.88
CA MET A 428 12.44 -2.79 42.30
C MET A 428 13.35 -3.98 42.54
N ALA A 429 13.14 -5.09 41.82
CA ALA A 429 13.98 -6.29 41.92
C ALA A 429 15.43 -6.06 41.44
N LYS A 430 15.67 -5.09 40.55
CA LYS A 430 17.02 -4.73 40.09
C LYS A 430 17.77 -3.85 41.08
N TYR A 431 17.09 -2.88 41.69
CA TYR A 431 17.75 -1.85 42.50
C TYR A 431 17.70 -2.09 44.01
N TYR A 432 16.67 -2.76 44.52
CA TYR A 432 16.53 -3.04 45.95
C TYR A 432 17.02 -4.44 46.29
N THR A 433 17.86 -4.55 47.31
CA THR A 433 18.22 -5.84 47.91
C THR A 433 17.15 -6.32 48.89
N ARG A 434 16.70 -5.41 49.75
CA ARG A 434 15.63 -5.60 50.74
C ARG A 434 14.72 -4.38 50.79
N VAL A 435 13.42 -4.59 50.90
CA VAL A 435 12.43 -3.52 51.04
C VAL A 435 11.32 -3.94 52.00
N ARG A 436 10.79 -3.00 52.78
CA ARG A 436 9.61 -3.27 53.61
C ARG A 436 8.36 -3.40 52.73
N THR A 437 7.47 -4.34 53.03
CA THR A 437 6.25 -4.55 52.23
C THR A 437 5.38 -3.30 52.18
N GLN A 438 5.25 -2.56 53.30
CA GLN A 438 4.54 -1.27 53.29
C GLN A 438 5.11 -0.29 52.26
N LYS A 439 6.45 -0.15 52.23
CA LYS A 439 7.09 0.78 51.30
C LYS A 439 6.93 0.34 49.85
N MET A 440 6.92 -0.97 49.60
CA MET A 440 6.62 -1.53 48.27
C MET A 440 5.18 -1.25 47.85
N ALA A 441 4.21 -1.48 48.72
CA ALA A 441 2.80 -1.20 48.48
C ALA A 441 2.58 0.29 48.13
N ASP A 442 3.22 1.20 48.88
CA ASP A 442 3.16 2.65 48.62
C ASP A 442 3.74 3.02 47.24
N LEU A 443 4.82 2.36 46.80
CA LEU A 443 5.46 2.63 45.50
C LEU A 443 4.68 2.06 44.31
N LEU A 444 3.89 1.01 44.55
CA LEU A 444 3.05 0.37 43.53
C LEU A 444 1.63 0.95 43.47
N ASP A 445 1.28 1.87 44.37
CA ASP A 445 -0.10 2.35 44.57
C ASP A 445 -1.10 1.18 44.78
N LEU A 446 -0.69 0.15 45.54
CA LEU A 446 -1.49 -1.05 45.87
C LEU A 446 -1.63 -1.24 47.38
N THR A 447 -2.57 -2.09 47.79
CA THR A 447 -2.62 -2.57 49.19
C THR A 447 -1.53 -3.61 49.47
N LYS A 448 -1.22 -3.86 50.75
CA LYS A 448 -0.21 -4.88 51.13
C LYS A 448 -0.58 -6.26 50.59
N ASP A 449 -1.83 -6.67 50.77
CA ASP A 449 -2.30 -8.00 50.36
C ASP A 449 -2.25 -8.17 48.83
N GLU A 450 -2.66 -7.15 48.08
CA GLU A 450 -2.54 -7.16 46.62
C GLU A 450 -1.08 -7.22 46.18
N ALA A 451 -0.19 -6.44 46.79
CA ALA A 451 1.24 -6.45 46.47
C ALA A 451 1.88 -7.82 46.74
N GLU A 452 1.51 -8.50 47.84
CA GLU A 452 1.95 -9.87 48.13
C GLU A 452 1.45 -10.88 47.08
N GLN A 453 0.19 -10.77 46.68
CA GLN A 453 -0.42 -11.66 45.69
C GLN A 453 0.20 -11.47 44.29
N PHE A 454 0.42 -10.22 43.87
CA PHE A 454 1.12 -9.90 42.62
C PHE A 454 2.56 -10.40 42.63
N LEU A 455 3.30 -10.20 43.72
CA LEU A 455 4.67 -10.71 43.84
C LEU A 455 4.70 -12.24 43.75
N SER A 456 3.74 -12.91 44.40
CA SER A 456 3.64 -14.38 44.40
C SER A 456 3.41 -14.93 42.99
N ASN A 457 2.57 -14.27 42.18
CA ASN A 457 2.33 -14.64 40.79
C ASN A 457 3.59 -14.45 39.93
N LEU A 458 4.33 -13.35 40.10
CA LEU A 458 5.56 -13.08 39.34
C LEU A 458 6.70 -14.05 39.69
N VAL A 459 6.80 -14.46 40.96
CA VAL A 459 7.76 -15.47 41.40
C VAL A 459 7.37 -16.86 40.88
N SER A 460 6.08 -17.19 40.88
CA SER A 460 5.57 -18.47 40.34
C SER A 460 5.83 -18.59 38.84
N ASN A 461 5.67 -17.49 38.09
CA ASN A 461 5.95 -17.41 36.66
C ASN A 461 7.46 -17.31 36.34
N LYS A 462 8.34 -17.31 37.35
CA LYS A 462 9.80 -17.17 37.23
C LYS A 462 10.25 -15.87 36.56
N THR A 463 9.41 -14.83 36.55
CA THR A 463 9.75 -13.51 36.00
C THR A 463 10.72 -12.76 36.92
N ILE A 464 10.54 -12.89 38.24
CA ILE A 464 11.35 -12.25 39.27
C ILE A 464 11.70 -13.27 40.35
N ASN A 465 12.91 -13.20 40.88
CA ASN A 465 13.29 -13.94 42.08
C ASN A 465 13.13 -13.05 43.31
N ALA A 466 12.22 -13.41 44.20
CA ALA A 466 12.01 -12.71 45.46
C ALA A 466 11.60 -13.69 46.58
N LYS A 467 11.89 -13.32 47.82
CA LYS A 467 11.45 -14.03 49.03
C LYS A 467 10.76 -13.06 49.97
N ILE A 468 9.57 -13.44 50.44
CA ILE A 468 8.75 -12.63 51.35
C ILE A 468 8.89 -13.20 52.75
N ASP A 469 9.31 -12.38 53.71
CA ASP A 469 9.18 -12.65 55.14
C ASP A 469 7.97 -11.90 55.68
N ARG A 470 6.86 -12.62 55.83
CA ARG A 470 5.57 -12.04 56.23
C ARG A 470 5.52 -11.61 57.69
N LEU A 471 6.34 -12.21 58.57
CA LEU A 471 6.40 -11.88 60.00
C LEU A 471 7.20 -10.60 60.23
N GLN A 472 8.30 -10.43 59.47
CA GLN A 472 9.16 -9.24 59.58
C GLN A 472 8.76 -8.10 58.64
N ASP A 473 7.79 -8.30 57.75
CA ASP A 473 7.33 -7.34 56.74
C ASP A 473 8.45 -6.92 55.76
N ILE A 474 9.32 -7.87 55.38
CA ILE A 474 10.49 -7.62 54.52
C ILE A 474 10.46 -8.53 53.29
N VAL A 475 10.58 -7.92 52.11
CA VAL A 475 10.84 -8.62 50.85
C VAL A 475 12.31 -8.53 50.50
N THR A 476 12.93 -9.66 50.21
CA THR A 476 14.33 -9.76 49.75
C THR A 476 14.35 -10.20 48.29
N PHE A 477 14.95 -9.40 47.41
CA PHE A 477 15.11 -9.70 45.98
C PHE A 477 16.44 -10.38 45.65
N GLN A 478 17.42 -10.27 46.54
CA GLN A 478 18.74 -10.87 46.33
C GLN A 478 18.66 -12.41 46.49
N GLN A 479 19.24 -13.13 45.53
CA GLN A 479 19.49 -14.56 45.71
C GLN A 479 20.56 -14.77 46.78
N LYS A 480 20.42 -15.83 47.58
CA LYS A 480 21.47 -16.21 48.53
C LYS A 480 22.68 -16.66 47.73
N GLN A 481 23.68 -15.79 47.61
CA GLN A 481 24.96 -16.14 47.00
C GLN A 481 25.70 -17.13 47.90
N SER A 482 26.32 -18.13 47.28
CA SER A 482 27.20 -19.04 48.00
C SER A 482 28.53 -18.34 48.35
N PRO A 483 29.22 -18.73 49.44
CA PRO A 483 30.55 -18.20 49.75
C PRO A 483 31.55 -18.34 48.59
N GLN A 484 31.41 -19.38 47.76
CA GLN A 484 32.22 -19.60 46.56
C GLN A 484 31.94 -18.55 45.48
N GLU A 485 30.68 -18.21 45.23
CA GLU A 485 30.29 -17.19 44.26
C GLU A 485 30.83 -15.81 44.66
N ILE A 486 30.78 -15.47 45.95
CA ILE A 486 31.33 -14.21 46.47
C ILE A 486 32.85 -14.14 46.25
N LEU A 487 33.56 -15.24 46.51
CA LEU A 487 35.01 -15.31 46.28
C LEU A 487 35.35 -15.22 44.78
N ASN A 488 34.55 -15.85 43.92
CA ASN A 488 34.72 -15.76 42.47
C ASN A 488 34.47 -14.34 41.96
N GLU A 489 33.40 -13.68 42.42
CA GLU A 489 33.09 -12.29 42.08
C GLU A 489 34.22 -11.35 42.53
N TRP A 490 34.75 -11.57 43.75
CA TRP A 490 35.89 -10.83 44.26
C TRP A 490 37.17 -11.05 43.43
N SER A 491 37.43 -12.28 43.00
CA SER A 491 38.56 -12.61 42.13
C SER A 491 38.44 -11.93 40.76
N VAL A 492 37.24 -11.92 40.15
CA VAL A 492 36.97 -11.20 38.90
C VAL A 492 37.21 -9.70 39.07
N ASN A 493 36.71 -9.11 40.16
CA ASN A 493 36.90 -7.69 40.45
C ASN A 493 38.39 -7.33 40.63
N LEU A 494 39.19 -8.19 41.28
CA LEU A 494 40.64 -8.01 41.39
C LEU A 494 41.34 -8.05 40.03
N ASN A 495 40.97 -8.98 39.16
CA ASN A 495 41.53 -9.05 37.81
C ASN A 495 41.17 -7.81 36.97
N SER A 496 39.92 -7.33 37.07
CA SER A 496 39.49 -6.09 36.41
C SER A 496 40.24 -4.87 36.95
N LEU A 497 40.41 -4.77 38.27
CA LEU A 497 41.20 -3.71 38.92
C LEU A 497 42.64 -3.70 38.41
N MET A 498 43.31 -4.85 38.39
CA MET A 498 44.69 -4.97 37.92
C MET A 498 44.82 -4.57 36.44
N THR A 499 43.84 -4.97 35.61
CA THR A 499 43.79 -4.58 34.20
C THR A 499 43.64 -3.07 34.02
N ILE A 500 42.77 -2.44 34.82
CA ILE A 500 42.58 -0.98 34.81
C ILE A 500 43.86 -0.27 35.26
N ILE A 501 44.50 -0.72 36.35
CA ILE A 501 45.75 -0.13 36.85
C ILE A 501 46.85 -0.19 35.80
N ASN A 502 47.08 -1.37 35.20
CA ASN A 502 48.10 -1.53 34.15
C ASN A 502 47.83 -0.61 32.96
N LYS A 503 46.57 -0.52 32.52
CA LYS A 503 46.17 0.38 31.42
C LYS A 503 46.44 1.84 31.77
N THR A 504 46.12 2.26 32.99
CA THR A 504 46.40 3.62 33.47
C THR A 504 47.90 3.90 33.53
N CYS A 505 48.73 2.97 34.05
CA CYS A 505 50.19 3.13 34.05
C CYS A 505 50.76 3.29 32.63
N HIS A 506 50.29 2.49 31.67
CA HIS A 506 50.71 2.64 30.28
C HIS A 506 50.27 3.98 29.66
N LEU A 507 49.07 4.46 30.00
CA LEU A 507 48.58 5.76 29.53
C LEU A 507 49.38 6.93 30.11
N ILE A 508 49.73 6.88 31.41
CA ILE A 508 50.57 7.88 32.07
C ILE A 508 51.94 7.93 31.40
N ASN A 509 52.61 6.78 31.23
CA ASN A 509 53.92 6.74 30.58
C ASN A 509 53.87 7.30 29.15
N LYS A 510 52.81 6.98 28.39
CA LYS A 510 52.60 7.54 27.05
C LYS A 510 52.43 9.06 27.10
N GLU A 511 51.66 9.59 28.04
CA GLU A 511 51.44 11.02 28.20
C GLU A 511 52.74 11.76 28.59
N GLU A 512 53.52 11.20 29.52
CA GLU A 512 54.85 11.72 29.89
C GLU A 512 55.78 11.82 28.67
N THR A 513 55.83 10.79 27.83
CA THR A 513 56.66 10.84 26.60
C THR A 513 56.18 11.90 25.60
N VAL A 514 54.87 12.12 25.47
CA VAL A 514 54.33 13.14 24.55
C VAL A 514 54.58 14.55 25.09
N HIS A 515 54.48 14.75 26.40
CA HIS A 515 54.81 16.02 27.04
C HIS A 515 56.30 16.34 26.95
N ALA A 516 57.17 15.36 27.19
CA ALA A 516 58.62 15.51 27.08
C ALA A 516 59.09 15.83 25.64
N VAL A 517 58.32 15.46 24.61
CA VAL A 517 58.60 15.79 23.20
C VAL A 517 58.04 17.16 22.79
N ARG A 518 57.11 17.74 23.56
CA ARG A 518 56.49 19.05 23.29
C ARG A 518 57.21 20.23 23.96
N THR A 519 57.98 19.98 25.01
CA THR A 519 58.98 20.89 25.59
C THR A 519 60.31 20.74 24.88
#